data_AF-A0A1T4NY92-F1
#
_entry.id   AF-A0A1T4NY92-F1
#
_cell.length_a   1.000
_cell.length_b   1.000
_cell.length_c   1.000
_cell.angle_alpha   90.00
_cell.angle_beta   90.00
_cell.angle_gamma   90.00
#
_symmetry.space_group_name_H-M   'P 1'
#
loop_
_entity.id
_entity.type
_entity.pdbx_description
1 polymer ?
#
loop_
_entity_poly.entity_id
_entity_poly.type
_entity_poly.pdbx_seq_one_letter_code
_entity_poly.pdbx_strand_id
1 'polypeptide(L)'
;MDRHIPNTLISYPDVYIERCEKLYGFKISEKFVDCANTQLTRAFENTVGFKVNKLVGIGWISSPYQEFFLRKGPTTEFSSEISVNHYNFPVTILWKSKSGRIYNMEDVDVDCSDIQFWFEGIDPLAYNKEMFPNIGQPFKLKDLSYELSVDRLNTDCTIQLQIRESLIVDTVSLLNQVDEFIGNYNERSEKNNRIDGVVHNWKHFVEGNLITYEIDLGSARASFLKKLLQFFSKLNSFARVKVE
;
A
#
# COMPACT_ATOMS: atom_id res chain seq x y z
N MET A 1 27.20 20.42 3.65
CA MET A 1 26.78 19.12 3.08
C MET A 1 25.42 18.87 3.68
N ASP A 2 24.38 18.83 2.85
CA ASP A 2 23.02 18.68 3.35
C ASP A 2 22.82 17.25 3.87
N ARG A 3 22.18 17.12 5.03
CA ARG A 3 21.88 15.83 5.64
C ARG A 3 20.87 15.07 4.80
N HIS A 4 21.22 13.84 4.42
CA HIS A 4 20.34 12.91 3.73
C HIS A 4 19.91 11.78 4.67
N ILE A 5 18.59 11.61 4.85
CA ILE A 5 17.99 10.54 5.66
C ILE A 5 17.17 9.64 4.74
N PRO A 6 17.72 8.52 4.27
CA PRO A 6 17.03 7.66 3.32
C PRO A 6 15.75 7.05 3.92
N ASN A 7 14.78 6.74 3.06
CA ASN A 7 13.53 6.06 3.41
C ASN A 7 12.71 6.80 4.48
N THR A 8 12.68 8.13 4.41
CA THR A 8 11.84 8.99 5.25
C THR A 8 11.10 10.01 4.40
N LEU A 9 9.95 10.48 4.88
CA LEU A 9 9.11 11.42 4.15
C LEU A 9 9.82 12.76 3.89
N ILE A 10 10.73 13.16 4.79
CA ILE A 10 11.61 14.32 4.64
C ILE A 10 13.04 13.82 4.45
N SER A 11 13.38 13.41 3.23
CA SER A 11 14.69 12.80 2.93
C SER A 11 15.87 13.77 3.01
N TYR A 12 15.63 15.08 2.88
CA TYR A 12 16.62 16.14 3.03
C TYR A 12 16.10 17.22 3.97
N PRO A 13 16.16 17.01 5.30
CA PRO A 13 15.61 17.94 6.29
C PRO A 13 16.16 19.36 6.17
N ASP A 14 17.46 19.51 5.94
CA ASP A 14 18.10 20.84 5.90
C ASP A 14 17.58 21.64 4.69
N VAL A 15 17.45 20.99 3.54
CA VAL A 15 16.87 21.56 2.31
C VAL A 15 15.38 21.87 2.51
N TYR A 16 14.66 21.01 3.22
CA TYR A 16 13.25 21.22 3.54
C TYR A 16 13.07 22.47 4.43
N ILE A 17 13.90 22.63 5.46
CA ILE A 17 13.90 23.79 6.35
C ILE A 17 14.24 25.07 5.58
N GLU A 18 15.33 25.05 4.79
CA GLU A 18 15.75 26.22 4.00
C GLU A 18 14.66 26.65 3.01
N ARG A 19 14.01 25.69 2.34
CA ARG A 19 12.88 25.98 1.44
C ARG A 19 11.69 26.57 2.18
N CYS A 20 11.37 26.08 3.38
CA CYS A 20 10.31 26.64 4.21
C CYS A 20 10.57 28.11 4.53
N GLU A 21 11.80 28.43 4.93
CA GLU A 21 12.17 29.82 5.25
C GLU A 21 12.17 30.71 4.01
N LYS A 22 12.73 30.23 2.89
CA LYS A 22 12.88 31.01 1.68
C LYS A 22 11.57 31.26 0.92
N LEU A 23 10.73 30.23 0.79
CA LEU A 23 9.51 30.32 -0.02
C LEU A 23 8.33 30.87 0.78
N TYR A 24 8.32 30.64 2.09
CA TYR A 24 7.15 30.89 2.91
C TYR A 24 7.44 31.77 4.14
N GLY A 25 8.71 32.10 4.40
CA GLY A 25 9.10 32.95 5.52
C GLY A 25 9.02 32.26 6.89
N PHE A 26 8.92 30.94 6.94
CA PHE A 26 8.78 30.19 8.20
C PHE A 26 10.10 29.61 8.66
N LYS A 27 10.44 29.87 9.91
CA LYS A 27 11.53 29.18 10.58
C LYS A 27 11.03 27.84 11.10
N ILE A 28 11.79 26.80 10.80
CA ILE A 28 11.54 25.45 11.32
C ILE A 28 12.85 24.97 11.94
N SER A 29 12.79 24.48 13.17
CA SER A 29 13.95 23.92 13.84
C SER A 29 14.23 22.51 13.31
N GLU A 30 15.51 22.16 13.29
CA GLU A 30 15.95 20.80 12.95
C GLU A 30 15.29 19.76 13.86
N LYS A 31 15.20 20.06 15.16
CA LYS A 31 14.62 19.15 16.15
C LYS A 31 13.15 18.86 15.88
N PHE A 32 12.37 19.88 15.49
CA PHE A 32 10.97 19.71 15.13
C PHE A 32 10.82 18.78 13.92
N VAL A 33 11.61 19.03 12.86
CA VAL A 33 11.61 18.19 11.65
C VAL A 33 12.00 16.76 11.96
N ASP A 34 13.01 16.54 12.81
CA ASP A 34 13.46 15.19 13.17
C ASP A 34 12.39 14.39 13.92
N CYS A 35 11.71 15.03 14.88
CA CYS A 35 10.59 14.40 15.59
C CYS A 35 9.45 14.07 14.61
N ALA A 36 9.07 15.03 13.77
CA ALA A 36 7.99 14.89 12.80
C ALA A 36 8.31 13.77 11.80
N ASN A 37 9.49 13.80 11.19
CA ASN A 37 9.88 12.84 10.16
C ASN A 37 9.88 11.40 10.68
N THR A 38 10.35 11.18 11.92
CA THR A 38 10.36 9.86 12.57
C THR A 38 8.93 9.34 12.78
N GLN A 39 8.06 10.16 13.37
CA GLN A 39 6.69 9.74 13.71
C GLN A 39 5.81 9.60 12.47
N LEU A 40 5.86 10.59 11.57
CA LEU A 40 5.05 10.64 10.35
C LEU A 40 5.44 9.54 9.36
N THR A 41 6.74 9.25 9.17
CA THR A 41 7.17 8.13 8.31
C THR A 41 6.57 6.82 8.81
N ARG A 42 6.66 6.55 10.11
CA ARG A 42 6.08 5.34 10.70
C ARG A 42 4.55 5.30 10.57
N ALA A 43 3.88 6.42 10.83
CA ALA A 43 2.42 6.53 10.71
C ALA A 43 1.96 6.27 9.27
N PHE A 44 2.65 6.86 8.30
CA PHE A 44 2.39 6.65 6.88
C PHE A 44 2.52 5.18 6.49
N GLU A 45 3.69 4.55 6.74
CA GLU A 45 3.94 3.15 6.35
C GLU A 45 2.93 2.18 6.95
N ASN A 46 2.55 2.38 8.21
CA ASN A 46 1.52 1.59 8.88
C ASN A 46 0.14 1.74 8.23
N THR A 47 -0.16 2.92 7.70
CA THR A 47 -1.48 3.25 7.12
C THR A 47 -1.58 2.76 5.68
N VAL A 48 -0.54 2.92 4.88
CA VAL A 48 -0.57 2.64 3.43
C VAL A 48 -0.08 1.25 3.06
N GLY A 49 0.61 0.56 3.97
CA GLY A 49 1.06 -0.82 3.79
C GLY A 49 2.34 -1.00 2.96
N PHE A 50 3.01 0.07 2.55
CA PHE A 50 4.31 0.03 1.87
C PHE A 50 5.34 0.95 2.52
N LYS A 51 6.62 0.69 2.23
CA LYS A 51 7.77 1.43 2.79
C LYS A 51 8.06 2.71 2.01
N VAL A 52 8.39 3.78 2.74
CA VAL A 52 8.83 5.04 2.13
C VAL A 52 10.14 4.78 1.39
N ASN A 53 10.24 5.34 0.18
CA ASN A 53 11.41 5.24 -0.68
C ASN A 53 11.57 6.55 -1.47
N LYS A 54 12.53 6.63 -2.40
CA LYS A 54 12.82 7.85 -3.19
C LYS A 54 11.65 8.41 -4.03
N LEU A 55 10.58 7.65 -4.20
CA LEU A 55 9.37 8.07 -4.92
C LEU A 55 8.28 8.62 -3.99
N VAL A 56 8.54 8.67 -2.68
CA VAL A 56 7.56 9.10 -1.69
C VAL A 56 8.19 10.19 -0.84
N GLY A 57 7.53 11.34 -0.75
CA GLY A 57 8.04 12.47 0.00
C GLY A 57 6.93 13.41 0.43
N ILE A 58 7.18 14.19 1.48
CA ILE A 58 6.27 15.26 1.89
C ILE A 58 6.60 16.55 1.15
N GLY A 59 5.56 17.24 0.74
CA GLY A 59 5.63 18.54 0.08
C GLY A 59 4.64 19.51 0.69
N TRP A 60 4.58 20.70 0.11
CA TRP A 60 3.66 21.75 0.52
C TRP A 60 2.56 21.85 -0.50
N ILE A 61 1.32 21.93 -0.03
CA ILE A 61 0.22 22.26 -0.91
C ILE A 61 0.33 23.75 -1.28
N SER A 62 0.25 24.06 -2.57
CA SER A 62 0.23 25.43 -3.08
C SER A 62 -1.18 25.85 -3.50
N SER A 63 -1.41 27.16 -3.54
CA SER A 63 -2.61 27.75 -4.15
C SER A 63 -2.83 27.21 -5.58
N PRO A 64 -4.07 26.95 -6.02
CA PRO A 64 -5.35 27.25 -5.37
C PRO A 64 -5.87 26.16 -4.42
N TYR A 65 -5.17 25.03 -4.27
CA TYR A 65 -5.66 23.87 -3.52
C TYR A 65 -5.48 24.01 -2.00
N GLN A 66 -4.72 25.02 -1.56
CA GLN A 66 -4.49 25.31 -0.15
C GLN A 66 -5.66 26.10 0.46
N GLU A 67 -6.51 25.44 1.22
CA GLU A 67 -7.58 26.11 1.99
C GLU A 67 -7.04 26.88 3.20
N PHE A 68 -5.98 26.38 3.83
CA PHE A 68 -5.29 27.02 4.95
C PHE A 68 -3.81 26.64 4.92
N PHE A 69 -2.95 27.45 5.53
CA PHE A 69 -1.52 27.12 5.65
C PHE A 69 -1.22 26.47 7.00
N LEU A 70 -1.51 27.17 8.09
CA LEU A 70 -1.28 26.73 9.47
C LEU A 70 -2.40 27.24 10.37
N ARG A 71 -2.98 26.36 11.19
CA ARG A 71 -3.96 26.72 12.23
C ARG A 71 -3.41 26.30 13.58
N LYS A 72 -3.06 27.28 14.41
CA LYS A 72 -2.54 27.02 15.77
C LYS A 72 -3.68 26.78 16.74
N GLY A 73 -3.51 25.78 17.59
CA GLY A 73 -4.47 25.42 18.62
C GLY A 73 -3.94 24.31 19.54
N PRO A 74 -4.79 23.75 20.43
CA PRO A 74 -4.44 22.58 21.23
C PRO A 74 -3.96 21.40 20.39
N THR A 75 -4.56 21.25 19.20
CA THR A 75 -3.97 20.55 18.06
C THR A 75 -3.62 21.61 17.03
N THR A 76 -2.39 21.62 16.55
CA THR A 76 -1.98 22.48 15.45
C THR A 76 -2.08 21.71 14.14
N GLU A 77 -2.65 22.34 13.12
CA GLU A 77 -2.86 21.77 11.78
C GLU A 77 -2.00 22.50 10.77
N PHE A 78 -1.32 21.76 9.92
CA PHE A 78 -0.50 22.26 8.83
C PHE A 78 -0.89 21.59 7.52
N SER A 79 -1.29 22.39 6.54
CA SER A 79 -1.70 21.86 5.24
C SER A 79 -0.48 21.52 4.40
N SER A 80 -0.46 20.30 3.89
CA SER A 80 0.70 19.70 3.23
C SER A 80 0.22 18.81 2.07
N GLU A 81 1.16 18.17 1.39
CA GLU A 81 0.87 17.11 0.45
C GLU A 81 1.86 15.96 0.63
N ILE A 82 1.44 14.76 0.27
CA ILE A 82 2.34 13.63 0.08
C ILE A 82 2.48 13.42 -1.42
N SER A 83 3.70 13.54 -1.90
CA SER A 83 4.08 13.10 -3.23
C SER A 83 4.27 11.58 -3.22
N VAL A 84 3.57 10.89 -4.12
CA VAL A 84 3.78 9.48 -4.44
C VAL A 84 3.99 9.40 -5.94
N ASN A 85 5.19 9.01 -6.34
CA ASN A 85 5.65 8.97 -7.72
C ASN A 85 5.55 10.36 -8.40
N HIS A 86 4.59 10.54 -9.31
CA HIS A 86 4.37 11.80 -10.03
C HIS A 86 3.12 12.57 -9.55
N TYR A 87 2.48 12.10 -8.48
CA TYR A 87 1.21 12.63 -8.00
C TYR A 87 1.35 13.19 -6.60
N ASN A 88 0.68 14.31 -6.36
CA ASN A 88 0.61 14.95 -5.06
C ASN A 88 -0.78 14.77 -4.49
N PHE A 89 -0.84 14.31 -3.23
CA PHE A 89 -2.08 14.09 -2.52
C PHE A 89 -2.18 15.06 -1.35
N PRO A 90 -3.23 15.88 -1.27
CA PRO A 90 -3.41 16.81 -0.16
C PRO A 90 -3.58 16.02 1.14
N VAL A 91 -2.86 16.45 2.18
CA VAL A 91 -2.99 15.92 3.54
C VAL A 91 -2.88 17.06 4.54
N THR A 92 -3.37 16.83 5.75
CA THR A 92 -3.08 17.71 6.88
C THR A 92 -2.10 16.99 7.79
N ILE A 93 -0.98 17.63 8.13
CA ILE A 93 -0.12 17.22 9.24
C ILE A 93 -0.67 17.84 10.51
N LEU A 94 -0.88 17.04 11.53
CA LEU A 94 -1.34 17.50 12.83
C LEU A 94 -0.33 17.17 13.91
N TRP A 95 -0.24 18.05 14.91
CA TRP A 95 0.48 17.74 16.14
C TRP A 95 -0.17 18.32 17.38
N LYS A 96 0.07 17.64 18.50
CA LYS A 96 -0.25 18.12 19.86
C LYS A 96 0.76 17.57 20.85
N SER A 97 0.88 18.21 22.01
CA SER A 97 1.65 17.68 23.13
C SER A 97 0.79 16.83 24.06
N LYS A 98 1.45 16.01 24.90
CA LYS A 98 0.81 15.33 26.03
C LYS A 98 0.74 16.24 27.25
N SER A 99 1.70 17.15 27.39
CA SER A 99 1.83 18.11 28.49
C SER A 99 0.87 19.30 28.42
N GLY A 100 0.26 19.56 27.25
CA GLY A 100 -0.54 20.76 26.98
C GLY A 100 0.27 21.93 26.42
N ARG A 101 1.61 21.81 26.30
CA ARG A 101 2.45 22.78 25.59
C ARG A 101 2.03 22.90 24.11
N ILE A 102 1.91 24.11 23.59
CA ILE A 102 1.73 24.35 22.16
C ILE A 102 3.11 24.53 21.54
N TYR A 103 3.60 23.51 20.84
CA TYR A 103 4.89 23.57 20.14
C TYR A 103 4.77 24.38 18.84
N ASN A 104 5.71 25.30 18.63
CA ASN A 104 5.89 25.96 17.34
C ASN A 104 6.94 25.22 16.50
N MET A 105 6.86 25.39 15.18
CA MET A 105 7.83 24.79 14.25
C MET A 105 9.27 25.29 14.50
N GLU A 106 9.42 26.52 15.02
CA GLU A 106 10.72 27.15 15.32
C GLU A 106 11.31 26.81 16.69
N ASP A 107 10.56 26.10 17.55
CA ASP A 107 11.02 25.73 18.90
C ASP A 107 12.26 24.83 18.78
N VAL A 108 13.36 25.17 19.48
CA VAL A 108 14.60 24.39 19.46
C VAL A 108 14.67 23.32 20.56
N ASP A 109 13.82 23.44 21.57
CA ASP A 109 13.75 22.59 22.77
C ASP A 109 12.61 21.56 22.68
N VAL A 110 12.32 21.06 21.47
CA VAL A 110 11.23 20.10 21.23
C VAL A 110 11.54 18.75 21.88
N ASP A 111 10.65 18.32 22.78
CA ASP A 111 10.66 16.98 23.36
C ASP A 111 9.86 16.02 22.47
N CYS A 112 10.56 15.19 21.69
CA CYS A 112 9.94 14.18 20.82
C CYS A 112 9.07 13.15 21.56
N SER A 113 9.23 13.00 22.88
CA SER A 113 8.42 12.09 23.70
C SER A 113 7.09 12.70 24.14
N ASP A 114 7.02 14.03 24.17
CA ASP A 114 5.83 14.81 24.53
C ASP A 114 4.98 15.16 23.30
N ILE A 115 5.61 15.58 22.20
CA ILE A 115 4.90 15.90 20.95
C ILE A 115 4.50 14.65 20.18
N GLN A 116 3.27 14.63 19.67
CA GLN A 116 2.74 13.56 18.83
C GLN A 116 2.34 14.13 17.47
N PHE A 117 2.77 13.47 16.38
CA PHE A 117 2.43 13.81 15.01
C PHE A 117 1.55 12.74 14.35
N TRP A 118 0.62 13.15 13.49
CA TRP A 118 -0.17 12.25 12.63
C TRP A 118 -0.66 12.96 11.37
N PHE A 119 -1.32 12.20 10.49
CA PHE A 119 -1.92 12.70 9.26
C PHE A 119 -3.45 12.62 9.32
N GLU A 120 -4.10 13.56 8.65
CA GLU A 120 -5.48 13.43 8.16
C GLU A 120 -5.48 13.52 6.63
N GLY A 121 -6.44 12.83 5.99
CA GLY A 121 -6.59 12.83 4.54
C GLY A 121 -5.71 11.83 3.77
N ILE A 122 -5.09 10.85 4.43
CA ILE A 122 -4.40 9.75 3.73
C ILE A 122 -5.43 8.89 3.00
N ASP A 123 -5.17 8.65 1.70
CA ASP A 123 -5.90 7.70 0.86
C ASP A 123 -4.98 6.53 0.48
N PRO A 124 -4.98 5.42 1.24
CA PRO A 124 -4.13 4.28 0.97
C PRO A 124 -4.34 3.67 -0.42
N LEU A 125 -5.57 3.72 -0.94
CA LEU A 125 -5.91 3.11 -2.23
C LEU A 125 -5.32 3.93 -3.37
N ALA A 126 -5.51 5.25 -3.34
CA ALA A 126 -4.92 6.13 -4.34
C ALA A 126 -3.39 6.07 -4.32
N TYR A 127 -2.78 5.99 -3.13
CA TYR A 127 -1.32 5.97 -3.02
C TYR A 127 -0.75 4.65 -3.55
N ASN A 128 -1.40 3.52 -3.25
CA ASN A 128 -0.99 2.22 -3.80
C ASN A 128 -1.13 2.20 -5.33
N LYS A 129 -2.20 2.78 -5.88
CA LYS A 129 -2.36 2.91 -7.33
C LYS A 129 -1.20 3.66 -7.97
N GLU A 130 -0.76 4.77 -7.39
CA GLU A 130 0.32 5.59 -7.97
C GLU A 130 1.73 5.09 -7.68
N MET A 131 1.92 4.38 -6.56
CA MET A 131 3.18 3.72 -6.25
C MET A 131 3.41 2.49 -7.15
N PHE A 132 2.30 1.89 -7.62
CA PHE A 132 2.29 0.68 -8.44
C PHE A 132 1.44 0.85 -9.72
N PRO A 133 1.66 1.91 -10.53
CA PRO A 133 0.73 2.36 -11.58
C PRO A 133 0.73 1.44 -12.81
N ASN A 134 1.74 0.59 -12.93
CA ASN A 134 1.95 -0.35 -14.03
C ASN A 134 2.41 -1.72 -13.52
N ILE A 135 1.90 -2.20 -12.39
CA ILE A 135 2.01 -3.64 -12.14
C ILE A 135 1.12 -4.35 -13.17
N GLY A 136 1.69 -4.57 -14.37
CA GLY A 136 1.63 -5.93 -14.90
C GLY A 136 2.05 -6.83 -13.76
N GLN A 137 1.22 -7.83 -13.46
CA GLN A 137 1.29 -8.77 -12.33
C GLN A 137 2.62 -8.78 -11.55
N PRO A 138 2.63 -8.85 -10.21
CA PRO A 138 3.84 -8.87 -9.36
C PRO A 138 4.80 -10.04 -9.67
N PHE A 139 4.41 -10.88 -10.62
CA PHE A 139 5.16 -11.92 -11.25
C PHE A 139 4.91 -11.88 -12.78
N LYS A 140 5.92 -12.21 -13.58
CA LYS A 140 5.71 -12.50 -15.00
C LYS A 140 5.17 -13.92 -15.16
N LEU A 141 4.06 -14.07 -15.87
CA LEU A 141 3.59 -15.36 -16.38
C LEU A 141 3.95 -15.46 -17.87
N LYS A 142 4.40 -16.63 -18.29
CA LYS A 142 4.65 -16.95 -19.70
C LYS A 142 3.64 -17.99 -20.13
N ASP A 143 3.21 -17.92 -21.40
CA ASP A 143 2.48 -18.98 -22.09
C ASP A 143 1.20 -19.44 -21.36
N LEU A 144 0.32 -18.49 -21.02
CA LEU A 144 -0.98 -18.81 -20.43
C LEU A 144 -1.94 -19.37 -21.47
N SER A 145 -2.65 -20.42 -21.07
CA SER A 145 -3.69 -21.04 -21.89
C SER A 145 -5.03 -20.27 -21.87
N TYR A 146 -5.07 -19.05 -21.31
CA TYR A 146 -6.28 -18.26 -21.10
C TYR A 146 -5.95 -16.77 -21.13
N GLU A 147 -6.97 -15.93 -21.36
CA GLU A 147 -6.86 -14.49 -21.19
C GLU A 147 -6.85 -14.13 -19.70
N LEU A 148 -5.85 -13.35 -19.25
CA LEU A 148 -5.71 -12.98 -17.84
C LEU A 148 -5.92 -11.47 -17.66
N SER A 149 -6.92 -11.10 -16.86
CA SER A 149 -7.14 -9.73 -16.35
C SER A 149 -6.80 -9.69 -14.87
N VAL A 150 -6.00 -8.72 -14.46
CA VAL A 150 -5.71 -8.49 -13.03
C VAL A 150 -6.02 -7.04 -12.74
N ASP A 151 -7.16 -6.83 -12.09
CA ASP A 151 -7.69 -5.50 -11.80
C ASP A 151 -7.13 -5.02 -10.46
N ARG A 152 -7.03 -5.91 -9.47
CA ARG A 152 -6.48 -5.60 -8.14
C ARG A 152 -5.94 -6.87 -7.45
N LEU A 153 -4.97 -6.67 -6.56
CA LEU A 153 -4.34 -7.72 -5.74
C LEU A 153 -4.25 -7.25 -4.29
N ASN A 154 -5.16 -7.71 -3.43
CA ASN A 154 -5.03 -7.52 -1.98
C ASN A 154 -4.85 -8.87 -1.28
N THR A 155 -4.76 -8.82 0.06
CA THR A 155 -4.79 -10.02 0.92
C THR A 155 -6.07 -10.81 0.70
N ASP A 156 -7.21 -10.14 0.53
CA ASP A 156 -8.45 -10.74 0.06
C ASP A 156 -8.59 -10.48 -1.44
N CYS A 157 -8.80 -11.54 -2.21
CA CYS A 157 -9.03 -11.43 -3.66
C CYS A 157 -10.17 -12.30 -4.13
N THR A 158 -10.86 -11.81 -5.17
CA THR A 158 -11.86 -12.56 -5.92
C THR A 158 -11.24 -13.00 -7.25
N ILE A 159 -11.31 -14.30 -7.53
CA ILE A 159 -10.83 -14.87 -8.79
C ILE A 159 -12.02 -15.45 -9.55
N GLN A 160 -12.32 -14.85 -10.69
CA GLN A 160 -13.34 -15.34 -11.61
C GLN A 160 -12.69 -16.19 -12.71
N LEU A 161 -13.21 -17.39 -12.90
CA LEU A 161 -12.75 -18.38 -13.87
C LEU A 161 -13.86 -18.66 -14.87
N GLN A 162 -13.67 -18.20 -16.10
CA GLN A 162 -14.61 -18.43 -17.20
C GLN A 162 -14.24 -19.73 -17.91
N ILE A 163 -15.09 -20.75 -17.83
CA ILE A 163 -14.89 -22.04 -18.52
C ILE A 163 -15.05 -21.85 -20.03
N ARG A 164 -14.21 -22.52 -20.83
CA ARG A 164 -14.35 -22.54 -22.30
C ARG A 164 -15.67 -23.20 -22.71
N GLU A 165 -16.47 -22.52 -23.52
CA GLU A 165 -17.77 -23.02 -23.98
C GLU A 165 -17.68 -24.33 -24.78
N SER A 166 -16.53 -24.59 -25.42
CA SER A 166 -16.30 -25.81 -26.21
C SER A 166 -15.95 -27.05 -25.40
N LEU A 167 -15.81 -26.94 -24.07
CA LEU A 167 -15.44 -28.05 -23.20
C LEU A 167 -16.63 -28.48 -22.35
N ILE A 168 -16.99 -29.76 -22.42
CA ILE A 168 -17.81 -30.42 -21.40
C ILE A 168 -16.88 -30.68 -20.22
N VAL A 169 -16.88 -29.78 -19.24
CA VAL A 169 -16.06 -29.90 -18.04
C VAL A 169 -16.92 -30.46 -16.90
N ASP A 170 -16.42 -31.50 -16.24
CA ASP A 170 -16.92 -31.90 -14.93
C ASP A 170 -16.52 -30.81 -13.92
N THR A 171 -17.40 -29.85 -13.71
CA THR A 171 -17.17 -28.71 -12.80
C THR A 171 -16.84 -29.18 -11.39
N VAL A 172 -17.42 -30.30 -10.91
CA VAL A 172 -17.14 -30.82 -9.57
C VAL A 172 -15.70 -31.34 -9.49
N SER A 173 -15.28 -32.12 -10.49
CA SER A 173 -13.88 -32.56 -10.58
C SER A 173 -12.90 -31.40 -10.67
N LEU A 174 -13.25 -30.37 -11.43
CA LEU A 174 -12.42 -29.17 -11.58
C LEU A 174 -12.27 -28.41 -10.24
N LEU A 175 -13.37 -28.18 -9.52
CA LEU A 175 -13.36 -27.52 -8.21
C LEU A 175 -12.51 -28.29 -7.21
N ASN A 176 -12.67 -29.62 -7.16
CA ASN A 176 -11.86 -30.48 -6.30
C ASN A 176 -10.36 -30.36 -6.61
N GLN A 177 -9.97 -30.30 -7.88
CA GLN A 177 -8.56 -30.11 -8.27
C GLN A 177 -8.00 -28.76 -7.81
N VAL A 178 -8.81 -27.69 -7.88
CA VAL A 178 -8.41 -26.38 -7.38
C VAL A 178 -8.29 -26.40 -5.86
N ASP A 179 -9.29 -26.92 -5.15
CA ASP A 179 -9.29 -26.98 -3.68
C ASP A 179 -8.13 -27.85 -3.16
N GLU A 180 -7.85 -28.98 -3.82
CA GLU A 180 -6.70 -29.83 -3.51
C GLU A 180 -5.37 -29.12 -3.77
N PHE A 181 -5.26 -28.33 -4.84
CA PHE A 181 -4.07 -27.53 -5.09
C PHE A 181 -3.80 -26.53 -3.95
N ILE A 182 -4.84 -25.84 -3.45
CA ILE A 182 -4.73 -24.89 -2.34
C ILE A 182 -4.35 -25.62 -1.05
N GLY A 183 -5.03 -26.74 -0.73
CA GLY A 183 -4.71 -27.57 0.44
C GLY A 183 -3.26 -28.06 0.42
N ASN A 184 -2.82 -28.62 -0.73
CA ASN A 184 -1.45 -29.10 -0.93
C ASN A 184 -0.40 -27.98 -0.88
N TYR A 185 -0.77 -26.74 -1.25
CA TYR A 185 0.11 -25.58 -1.06
C TYR A 185 0.32 -25.32 0.44
N ASN A 186 -0.76 -25.22 1.20
CA ASN A 186 -0.70 -24.96 2.64
C ASN A 186 0.06 -26.06 3.38
N GLU A 187 -0.21 -27.33 3.10
CA GLU A 187 0.47 -28.46 3.76
C GLU A 187 1.99 -28.44 3.52
N ARG A 188 2.43 -28.13 2.30
CA ARG A 188 3.85 -27.98 1.98
C ARG A 188 4.48 -26.78 2.67
N SER A 189 3.76 -25.67 2.74
CA SER A 189 4.23 -24.47 3.45
C SER A 189 4.41 -24.75 4.94
N GLU A 190 3.44 -25.41 5.58
CA GLU A 190 3.51 -25.82 6.99
C GLU A 190 4.71 -26.72 7.28
N LYS A 191 4.95 -27.73 6.43
CA LYS A 191 6.14 -28.61 6.52
C LYS A 191 7.47 -27.86 6.38
N ASN A 192 7.46 -26.70 5.75
CA ASN A 192 8.62 -25.83 5.53
C ASN A 192 8.63 -24.60 6.45
N ASN A 193 8.11 -24.72 7.69
CA ASN A 193 8.06 -23.62 8.67
C ASN A 193 7.35 -22.35 8.16
N ARG A 194 6.36 -22.50 7.27
CA ARG A 194 5.55 -21.41 6.71
C ARG A 194 6.35 -20.36 5.93
N ILE A 195 7.54 -20.70 5.42
CA ILE A 195 8.38 -19.78 4.64
C ILE A 195 7.64 -19.26 3.39
N ASP A 196 6.83 -20.11 2.76
CA ASP A 196 6.01 -19.78 1.59
C ASP A 196 4.68 -19.07 1.95
N GLY A 197 4.40 -18.88 3.24
CA GLY A 197 3.12 -18.37 3.75
C GLY A 197 1.95 -19.35 3.56
N VAL A 198 0.80 -19.02 4.14
CA VAL A 198 -0.43 -19.85 4.10
C VAL A 198 -1.63 -19.03 3.66
N VAL A 199 -2.51 -19.66 2.87
CA VAL A 199 -3.85 -19.18 2.53
C VAL A 199 -4.77 -19.51 3.70
N HIS A 200 -5.49 -18.54 4.24
CA HIS A 200 -6.27 -18.77 5.46
C HIS A 200 -7.63 -19.39 5.16
N ASN A 201 -8.33 -18.87 4.15
CA ASN A 201 -9.68 -19.29 3.80
C ASN A 201 -9.90 -19.19 2.30
N TRP A 202 -10.73 -20.08 1.76
CA TRP A 202 -11.28 -19.94 0.42
C TRP A 202 -12.67 -20.55 0.34
N LYS A 203 -13.48 -20.03 -0.57
CA LYS A 203 -14.79 -20.60 -0.94
C LYS A 203 -15.05 -20.31 -2.42
N HIS A 204 -15.95 -21.07 -3.02
CA HIS A 204 -16.30 -20.92 -4.43
C HIS A 204 -17.82 -20.87 -4.65
N PHE A 205 -18.20 -20.22 -5.74
CA PHE A 205 -19.57 -20.15 -6.25
C PHE A 205 -19.56 -20.47 -7.74
N VAL A 206 -20.62 -21.12 -8.23
CA VAL A 206 -20.76 -21.48 -9.65
C VAL A 206 -22.05 -20.90 -10.20
N GLU A 207 -21.93 -20.15 -11.29
CA GLU A 207 -23.06 -19.61 -12.04
C GLU A 207 -22.85 -19.90 -13.54
N GLY A 208 -23.54 -20.93 -14.04
CA GLY A 208 -23.36 -21.37 -15.43
C GLY A 208 -21.92 -21.82 -15.72
N ASN A 209 -21.25 -21.10 -16.63
CA ASN A 209 -19.87 -21.35 -17.02
C ASN A 209 -18.85 -20.45 -16.29
N LEU A 210 -19.29 -19.73 -15.26
CA LEU A 210 -18.46 -18.88 -14.42
C LEU A 210 -18.27 -19.53 -13.04
N ILE A 211 -17.02 -19.66 -12.61
CA ILE A 211 -16.66 -20.05 -11.25
C ILE A 211 -16.03 -18.85 -10.57
N THR A 212 -16.52 -18.47 -9.40
CA THR A 212 -15.95 -17.38 -8.60
C THR A 212 -15.35 -17.94 -7.32
N TYR A 213 -14.06 -17.73 -7.12
CA TYR A 213 -13.35 -18.02 -5.88
C TYR A 213 -13.17 -16.74 -5.07
N GLU A 214 -13.54 -16.75 -3.80
CA GLU A 214 -13.13 -15.73 -2.82
C GLU A 214 -12.02 -16.35 -1.97
N ILE A 215 -10.83 -15.73 -1.96
CA ILE A 215 -9.63 -16.26 -1.31
C ILE A 215 -9.00 -15.21 -0.40
N ASP A 216 -8.78 -15.55 0.87
CA ASP A 216 -7.89 -14.84 1.79
C ASP A 216 -6.47 -15.43 1.63
N LEU A 217 -5.64 -14.73 0.87
CA LEU A 217 -4.26 -15.07 0.58
C LEU A 217 -3.37 -15.10 1.83
N GLY A 218 -3.83 -14.56 2.96
CA GLY A 218 -3.14 -14.56 4.23
C GLY A 218 -1.67 -14.12 4.12
N SER A 219 -0.77 -14.97 4.61
CA SER A 219 0.67 -14.75 4.51
C SER A 219 1.29 -15.22 3.18
N ALA A 220 0.55 -15.97 2.35
CA ALA A 220 1.05 -16.54 1.10
C ALA A 220 1.15 -15.52 -0.05
N ARG A 221 0.34 -14.46 -0.02
CA ARG A 221 0.42 -13.27 -0.89
C ARG A 221 0.58 -13.62 -2.39
N ALA A 222 1.31 -12.78 -3.14
CA ALA A 222 1.52 -12.92 -4.57
C ALA A 222 2.26 -14.21 -5.00
N SER A 223 3.08 -14.80 -4.11
CA SER A 223 3.80 -16.05 -4.40
C SER A 223 2.86 -17.23 -4.62
N PHE A 224 1.79 -17.34 -3.83
CA PHE A 224 0.74 -18.34 -4.05
C PHE A 224 -0.01 -18.07 -5.35
N LEU A 225 -0.45 -16.83 -5.56
CA LEU A 225 -1.25 -16.47 -6.74
C LEU A 225 -0.51 -16.80 -8.04
N LYS A 226 0.80 -16.55 -8.11
CA LYS A 226 1.64 -16.97 -9.24
C LYS A 226 1.51 -18.47 -9.53
N LYS A 227 1.65 -19.31 -8.51
CA LYS A 227 1.60 -20.77 -8.64
C LYS A 227 0.17 -21.23 -9.01
N LEU A 228 -0.86 -20.60 -8.45
CA LEU A 228 -2.26 -20.87 -8.76
C LEU A 228 -2.61 -20.55 -10.21
N LEU A 229 -2.21 -19.38 -10.72
CA LEU A 229 -2.44 -18.99 -12.11
C LEU A 229 -1.71 -19.90 -13.10
N GLN A 230 -0.49 -20.35 -12.77
CA GLN A 230 0.22 -21.37 -13.55
C GLN A 230 -0.51 -22.71 -13.53
N PHE A 231 -1.08 -23.10 -12.38
CA PHE A 231 -1.88 -24.31 -12.26
C PHE A 231 -3.13 -24.25 -13.13
N PHE A 232 -3.88 -23.13 -13.13
CA PHE A 232 -5.00 -22.93 -14.04
C PHE A 232 -4.61 -23.07 -15.51
N SER A 233 -3.40 -22.63 -15.86
CA SER A 233 -2.91 -22.75 -17.24
C SER A 233 -2.64 -24.20 -17.64
N LYS A 234 -2.30 -25.06 -16.68
CA LYS A 234 -2.11 -26.50 -16.92
C LYS A 234 -3.43 -27.24 -17.07
N LEU A 235 -4.47 -26.79 -16.37
CA LEU A 235 -5.82 -27.34 -16.51
C LEU A 235 -6.37 -27.10 -17.92
N ASN A 236 -6.01 -25.97 -18.54
CA ASN A 236 -6.45 -25.59 -19.89
C ASN A 236 -7.98 -25.58 -20.09
N SER A 237 -8.72 -25.45 -18.99
CA SER A 237 -10.19 -25.45 -18.98
C SER A 237 -10.80 -24.06 -19.16
N PHE A 238 -9.99 -23.02 -18.96
CA PHE A 238 -10.48 -21.64 -18.86
C PHE A 238 -10.23 -20.84 -20.15
N ALA A 239 -11.22 -20.03 -20.53
CA ALA A 239 -11.10 -19.04 -21.59
C ALA A 239 -10.50 -17.74 -21.03
N ARG A 240 -10.97 -17.33 -19.85
CA ARG A 240 -10.57 -16.11 -19.16
C ARG A 240 -10.45 -16.34 -17.66
N VAL A 241 -9.44 -15.73 -17.05
CA VAL A 241 -9.28 -15.63 -15.60
C VAL A 241 -9.19 -14.15 -15.24
N LYS A 242 -10.00 -13.71 -14.28
CA LYS A 242 -9.99 -12.34 -13.77
C LYS A 242 -9.68 -12.35 -12.28
N VAL A 243 -8.75 -11.50 -11.83
CA VAL A 243 -8.39 -11.34 -10.41
C VAL A 243 -8.73 -9.92 -9.96
N GLU A 244 -9.49 -9.79 -8.88
CA GLU A 244 -9.97 -8.54 -8.26
C GLU A 244 -9.61 -8.46 -6.78
#